data_AF-A0AAI9DHE7-F1
#
_entry.id   AF-A0AAI9DHE7-F1
#
_cell.length_a   1.000
_cell.length_b   1.000
_cell.length_c   1.000
_cell.angle_alpha   90.00
_cell.angle_beta   90.00
_cell.angle_gamma   90.00
#
_symmetry.space_group_name_H-M   'P 1'
#
loop_
_entity.id
_entity.type
_entity.pdbx_description
1 polymer ?
#
loop_
_entity_poly.entity_id
_entity_poly.type
_entity_poly.pdbx_seq_one_letter_code
_entity_poly.pdbx_strand_id
1 'polypeptide(L)' 'MFKSFFSLLITEILTPISIIGIAIFFIFFFPDYWIPLVIISIIILGEYISKILEKLDKLD' A
#
# COMPACT_ATOMS: atom_id res chain seq x y z
N MET A 1 8.95 -21.40 -6.56
CA MET A 1 8.84 -20.17 -5.75
C MET A 1 7.46 -19.56 -6.01
N PHE A 2 6.41 -20.26 -5.59
CA PHE A 2 5.05 -19.72 -5.69
C PHE A 2 4.93 -18.73 -4.53
N LYS A 3 4.87 -17.43 -4.82
CA LYS A 3 4.38 -16.48 -3.81
C LYS A 3 2.98 -16.96 -3.44
N SER A 4 2.69 -17.09 -2.14
CA SER A 4 1.35 -17.44 -1.67
C SER A 4 0.31 -16.57 -2.38
N PHE A 5 -0.82 -17.15 -2.78
CA PHE A 5 -1.89 -16.45 -3.52
C PHE A 5 -2.25 -15.11 -2.86
N PHE A 6 -2.22 -15.05 -1.53
CA PHE A 6 -2.42 -13.84 -0.75
C PHE A 6 -1.32 -12.79 -0.93
N SER A 7 -0.06 -13.20 -1.00
CA SER A 7 1.07 -12.31 -1.26
C SER A 7 0.91 -11.64 -2.63
N LEU A 8 0.61 -12.41 -3.67
CA LEU A 8 0.32 -11.89 -5.02
C LEU A 8 -0.83 -10.88 -5.00
N LEU A 9 -1.95 -11.23 -4.39
CA LEU A 9 -3.14 -10.37 -4.32
C LEU A 9 -2.85 -9.05 -3.57
N ILE A 10 -2.07 -9.10 -2.48
CA ILE A 10 -1.65 -7.91 -1.73
C ILE A 10 -0.71 -7.03 -2.58
N THR A 11 0.33 -7.60 -3.17
CA THR A 11 1.34 -6.81 -3.89
C THR A 11 0.89 -6.31 -5.25
N GLU A 12 0.12 -7.10 -6.01
CA GLU A 12 -0.20 -6.78 -7.41
C GLU A 12 -1.53 -6.06 -7.57
N ILE A 13 -2.48 -6.25 -6.64
CA ILE A 13 -3.83 -5.68 -6.74
C ILE A 13 -4.04 -4.65 -5.63
N LEU A 14 -3.89 -5.07 -4.38
CA LEU A 14 -4.23 -4.20 -3.25
C LEU A 14 -3.31 -2.99 -3.13
N THR A 15 -2.01 -3.17 -3.39
CA THR A 15 -1.01 -2.10 -3.33
C THR A 15 -1.30 -0.98 -4.34
N PRO A 16 -1.43 -1.22 -5.66
CA PRO A 16 -1.72 -0.16 -6.61
C PRO A 16 -3.08 0.49 -6.39
N ILE A 17 -4.12 -0.28 -6.01
CA ILE A 17 -5.43 0.28 -5.67
C ILE A 17 -5.32 1.23 -4.48
N SER A 18 -4.55 0.85 -3.45
CA SER A 18 -4.34 1.69 -2.26
C SER A 18 -3.62 2.99 -2.61
N ILE A 19 -2.59 2.94 -3.47
CA ILE A 19 -1.86 4.14 -3.93
C ILE A 19 -2.81 5.10 -4.67
N ILE A 20 -3.63 4.58 -5.59
CA ILE A 20 -4.60 5.38 -6.34
C ILE A 20 -5.64 5.98 -5.39
N GLY A 21 -6.17 5.19 -4.46
CA GLY A 21 -7.14 5.65 -3.46
C GLY A 21 -6.57 6.76 -2.58
N ILE A 22 -5.33 6.62 -2.11
CA ILE A 22 -4.61 7.62 -1.33
C ILE A 22 -4.42 8.91 -2.14
N ALA A 23 -4.00 8.79 -3.40
CA ALA A 23 -3.82 9.95 -4.28
C ALA A 23 -5.13 10.72 -4.48
N ILE A 24 -6.22 10.01 -4.83
CA ILE A 24 -7.54 10.63 -5.03
C ILE A 24 -8.03 11.29 -3.73
N PHE A 25 -7.87 10.60 -2.59
CA PHE A 25 -8.26 11.13 -1.29
C PHE A 25 -7.55 12.46 -0.98
N PHE A 26 -6.23 12.51 -1.10
CA PHE A 26 -5.49 13.74 -0.80
C PHE A 26 -5.71 14.84 -1.82
N ILE A 27 -5.90 14.51 -3.10
CA ILE A 27 -6.27 15.50 -4.12
C ILE A 27 -7.62 16.14 -3.79
N PHE A 28 -8.59 15.35 -3.31
CA PHE A 28 -9.94 15.86 -3.03
C PHE A 28 -10.02 16.67 -1.72
N PHE A 29 -9.37 16.20 -0.65
CA PHE A 29 -9.47 16.82 0.68
C PHE A 29 -8.37 17.85 0.98
N PHE A 30 -7.18 17.74 0.36
CA PHE A 30 -6.02 18.59 0.63
C PHE A 30 -5.29 18.99 -0.67
N PRO A 31 -5.97 19.65 -1.63
CA PRO A 31 -5.46 19.91 -2.98
C PRO A 31 -4.20 20.79 -3.04
N ASP A 32 -3.89 21.57 -2.00
CA ASP A 32 -2.70 22.41 -1.99
C ASP A 32 -1.43 21.65 -1.53
N TYR A 33 -1.60 20.58 -0.75
CA TYR A 33 -0.51 19.82 -0.12
C TYR A 33 -0.58 18.32 -0.41
N TRP A 34 -1.36 17.91 -1.42
CA TRP A 34 -1.60 16.49 -1.69
C TRP A 34 -0.32 15.72 -2.03
N ILE A 35 0.60 16.31 -2.80
CA ILE A 35 1.85 15.64 -3.22
C ILE A 35 2.69 15.17 -2.02
N PRO A 36 3.10 16.03 -1.07
CA PRO A 36 3.88 15.59 0.08
C PRO A 36 3.11 14.62 0.97
N LEU A 37 1.79 14.79 1.13
CA LEU A 37 0.96 13.88 1.94
C LEU A 37 0.85 12.49 1.32
N VAL A 38 0.74 12.40 -0.01
CA VAL A 38 0.75 11.13 -0.75
C VAL A 38 2.10 10.43 -0.61
N ILE A 39 3.22 11.15 -0.73
CA ILE A 39 4.56 10.57 -0.59
C ILE A 39 4.74 9.95 0.81
N ILE A 40 4.39 10.69 1.87
CA ILE A 40 4.48 10.20 3.25
C ILE A 40 3.59 8.96 3.43
N SER A 41 2.39 8.98 2.87
CA SER A 41 1.44 7.88 2.98
C SER A 41 1.91 6.62 2.25
N ILE A 42 2.56 6.75 1.10
CA ILE A 42 3.14 5.62 0.36
C ILE A 42 4.27 4.96 1.17
N ILE A 43 5.13 5.74 1.83
CA ILE A 43 6.20 5.21 2.68
C ILE A 43 5.61 4.38 3.83
N ILE A 44 4.61 4.94 4.52
CA ILE A 44 3.92 4.25 5.63
C ILE A 44 3.24 2.98 5.13
N LEU A 45 2.57 3.04 3.96
CA LEU A 45 1.92 1.89 3.35
C LEU A 45 2.92 0.78 3.04
N GLY A 46 4.11 1.12 2.53
CA GLY A 46 5.17 0.15 2.25
C GLY A 46 5.67 -0.60 3.49
N GLU A 47 5.86 0.11 4.61
CA GLU A 47 6.21 -0.53 5.89
C GLU A 47 5.10 -1.44 6.41
N TYR A 48 3.84 -1.00 6.27
CA TYR A 48 2.69 -1.77 6.72
C TYR A 48 2.50 -3.05 5.91
N ILE A 49 2.61 -2.96 4.58
CA ILE A 49 2.56 -4.12 3.67
C ILE A 49 3.70 -5.09 3.98
N SER A 50 4.92 -4.59 4.20
CA SER A 50 6.08 -5.43 4.56
C SER A 50 5.83 -6.21 5.85
N LYS A 51 5.30 -5.56 6.90
CA LYS A 51 4.96 -6.22 8.16
C LYS A 51 3.83 -7.25 8.01
N ILE A 52 2.83 -6.99 7.16
CA ILE A 52 1.75 -7.94 6.87
C ILE A 52 2.31 -9.16 6.14
N LEU A 53 3.13 -8.94 5.11
CA LEU A 53 3.78 -10.02 4.36
C LEU A 53 4.65 -10.88 5.26
N GLU A 54 5.46 -10.29 6.14
CA GLU A 54 6.29 -11.03 7.09
C GLU A 54 5.45 -11.87 8.08
N LYS A 55 4.29 -11.36 8.51
CA LYS A 55 3.36 -12.14 9.34
C LYS A 55 2.72 -13.29 8.57
N LEU A 56 2.33 -13.07 7.31
CA LEU A 56 1.75 -14.10 6.46
C LEU A 56 2.77 -15.21 6.16
N ASP A 57 4.03 -14.85 5.95
CA ASP A 57 5.13 -15.79 5.71
C ASP A 57 5.47 -16.65 6.94
N LYS A 58 5.19 -16.15 8.15
CA LYS A 58 5.33 -16.89 9.42
C LYS A 58 4.14 -17.82 9.74
N LEU A 59 3.05 -17.70 8.98
CA LEU A 59 1.81 -18.46 9.18
C LEU A 59 1.70 -19.69 8.26
N ASP A 60 2.48 -19.71 7.17
CA ASP A 60 2.79 -20.91 6.35
C ASP A 60 3.93 -21.74 6.99
#